data_AF-A0A2G4SQX1-F1
#
_entry.id   AF-A0A2G4SQX1-F1
#
_cell.length_a   1.000
_cell.length_b   1.000
_cell.length_c   1.000
_cell.angle_alpha   90.00
_cell.angle_beta   90.00
_cell.angle_gamma   90.00
#
_symmetry.space_group_name_H-M   'P 1'
#
loop_
_entity.id
_entity.type
_entity.pdbx_description
1 polymer ?
#
loop_
_entity_poly.entity_id
_entity_poly.type
_entity_poly.pdbx_seq_one_letter_code
_entity_poly.pdbx_strand_id
1 'polypeptide(L)'
;MTVYRNVSALILRRLPLKANNGPGNGNLKDLARIPNEVLYLVVKKPRKDHAWQFPQGGQDEGETPAEAALRELREECGEELSVRLIDRHDPVGTYKYKFPKEFIESHERKSIGAQDQY
;
A
#
# COMPACT_ATOMS: atom_id res chain seq x y z
N MET A 1 -7.90 4.43 -26.97
CA MET A 1 -6.82 4.58 -25.95
C MET A 1 -7.03 3.55 -24.88
N THR A 2 -5.97 2.86 -24.47
CA THR A 2 -6.00 1.85 -23.42
C THR A 2 -5.93 2.52 -22.06
N VAL A 3 -7.05 2.62 -21.34
CA VAL A 3 -7.11 3.31 -20.04
C VAL A 3 -6.65 2.37 -18.93
N TYR A 4 -5.68 2.82 -18.12
CA TYR A 4 -5.28 2.17 -16.88
C TYR A 4 -5.84 2.98 -15.71
N ARG A 5 -6.27 2.30 -14.65
CA ARG A 5 -6.66 2.97 -13.42
C ARG A 5 -5.39 3.40 -12.67
N ASN A 6 -5.32 4.66 -12.27
CA ASN A 6 -4.28 5.11 -11.36
C ASN A 6 -4.58 4.59 -9.95
N VAL A 7 -3.58 3.94 -9.37
CA VAL A 7 -3.61 3.41 -8.01
C VAL A 7 -2.42 4.02 -7.28
N SER A 8 -2.66 4.50 -6.07
CA SER A 8 -1.61 5.04 -5.21
C SER A 8 -1.45 4.13 -3.99
N ALA A 9 -0.21 3.83 -3.67
CA ALA A 9 0.20 2.95 -2.59
C ALA A 9 1.14 3.67 -1.64
N LEU A 10 1.19 3.23 -0.38
CA LEU A 10 2.10 3.79 0.60
C LEU A 10 3.04 2.71 1.16
N ILE A 11 4.34 2.85 0.88
CA ILE A 11 5.37 2.01 1.50
C ILE A 11 5.67 2.56 2.91
N LEU A 12 4.95 2.05 3.91
CA LEU A 12 5.17 2.43 5.30
C LEU A 12 6.24 1.55 5.94
N ARG A 13 7.29 2.19 6.48
CA ARG A 13 8.37 1.52 7.21
C ARG A 13 8.49 1.99 8.65
N ARG A 14 8.70 1.05 9.56
CA ARG A 14 9.11 1.27 10.95
C ARG A 14 10.62 1.11 11.02
N LEU A 15 11.35 2.20 11.33
CA LEU A 15 12.82 2.18 11.48
C LEU A 15 13.26 1.40 12.74
N PRO A 16 14.51 0.92 12.82
CA PRO A 16 15.02 0.30 14.04
C PRO A 16 14.76 1.16 15.29
N LEU A 17 14.31 0.50 16.36
CA LEU A 17 14.02 1.15 17.63
C LEU A 17 15.35 1.53 18.30
N LYS A 18 15.42 2.72 18.90
CA LYS A 18 16.66 3.25 19.49
C LYS A 18 17.07 2.60 20.81
N ALA A 19 16.21 1.79 21.43
CA ALA A 19 16.41 1.23 22.77
C ALA A 19 16.79 -0.26 22.72
N ASN A 20 17.46 -0.74 23.77
CA ASN A 20 17.61 -2.17 24.07
C ASN A 20 16.24 -2.76 24.44
N ASN A 21 15.42 -2.97 23.42
CA ASN A 21 14.24 -3.80 23.53
C ASN A 21 14.75 -5.22 23.66
N GLY A 22 14.26 -5.96 24.65
CA GLY A 22 14.65 -7.34 24.90
C GLY A 22 14.43 -8.27 23.70
N PRO A 23 14.59 -9.60 23.88
CA PRO A 23 14.34 -10.52 22.77
C PRO A 23 12.94 -10.29 22.20
N GLY A 24 12.88 -10.13 20.88
CA GLY A 24 11.63 -9.94 20.16
C GLY A 24 10.66 -11.11 20.40
N ASN A 25 9.36 -10.87 20.23
CA ASN A 25 8.33 -11.83 20.65
C ASN A 25 7.69 -12.66 19.52
N GLY A 26 8.24 -12.61 18.29
CA GLY A 26 7.76 -13.41 17.15
C GLY A 26 6.35 -13.05 16.63
N ASN A 27 5.59 -12.23 17.35
CA ASN A 27 4.26 -11.79 16.96
C ASN A 27 4.36 -10.83 15.76
N LEU A 28 3.93 -11.26 14.58
CA LEU A 28 4.01 -10.47 13.35
C LEU A 28 3.29 -9.11 13.40
N LYS A 29 2.32 -8.96 14.30
CA LYS A 29 1.55 -7.71 14.49
C LYS A 29 2.17 -6.76 15.51
N ASP A 30 3.24 -7.17 16.19
CA ASP A 30 3.94 -6.32 17.15
C ASP A 30 5.08 -5.56 16.45
N LEU A 31 5.10 -4.22 16.62
CA LEU A 31 6.15 -3.37 16.07
C LEU A 31 7.52 -3.61 16.74
N ALA A 32 7.56 -4.09 17.97
CA ALA A 32 8.76 -4.41 18.73
C ALA A 32 9.28 -5.85 18.50
N ARG A 33 8.60 -6.65 17.65
CA ARG A 33 8.93 -8.08 17.43
C ARG A 33 10.36 -8.35 16.93
N ILE A 34 10.96 -7.39 16.21
CA ILE A 34 12.36 -7.43 15.78
C ILE A 34 12.88 -5.98 15.83
N PRO A 35 13.36 -5.50 16.99
CA PRO A 35 13.56 -4.08 17.25
C PRO A 35 14.69 -3.47 16.41
N ASN A 36 15.68 -4.28 16.02
CA ASN A 36 16.88 -3.81 15.32
C ASN A 36 16.74 -3.79 13.79
N GLU A 37 15.63 -4.28 13.26
CA GLU A 37 15.38 -4.39 11.82
C GLU A 37 14.35 -3.36 11.36
N VAL A 38 14.38 -3.00 10.07
CA VAL A 38 13.28 -2.27 9.44
C VAL A 38 12.09 -3.20 9.25
N LEU A 39 10.89 -2.75 9.64
CA LEU A 39 9.65 -3.46 9.29
C LEU A 39 8.88 -2.69 8.24
N TYR A 40 8.22 -3.43 7.36
CA TYR A 40 7.29 -2.88 6.37
C TYR A 40 5.86 -3.32 6.71
N LEU A 41 4.92 -2.40 6.57
CA LEU A 41 3.50 -2.72 6.70
C LEU A 41 3.00 -3.38 5.40
N VAL A 42 2.36 -4.53 5.53
CA VAL A 42 1.58 -5.15 4.44
C VAL A 42 0.20 -5.51 4.96
N VAL A 43 -0.79 -5.38 4.09
CA VAL A 43 -2.20 -5.67 4.34
C VAL A 43 -2.64 -6.86 3.51
N LYS A 44 -3.56 -7.66 4.04
CA LYS A 44 -4.11 -8.82 3.35
C LYS A 44 -5.50 -8.50 2.82
N LYS A 45 -5.65 -8.47 1.49
CA LYS A 45 -6.95 -8.30 0.83
C LYS A 45 -7.79 -9.59 0.90
N PRO A 46 -9.14 -9.50 0.85
CA PRO A 46 -10.04 -10.64 0.94
C PRO A 46 -10.11 -11.42 -0.40
N ARG A 47 -8.96 -11.94 -0.86
CA ARG A 47 -8.82 -12.74 -2.08
C ARG A 47 -7.89 -13.92 -1.85
N LYS A 48 -8.05 -14.98 -2.66
CA LYS A 48 -7.29 -16.22 -2.53
C LYS A 48 -5.82 -16.04 -2.94
N ASP A 49 -5.60 -15.44 -4.10
CA ASP A 49 -4.29 -15.32 -4.70
C ASP A 49 -3.78 -13.87 -4.65
N HIS A 50 -2.46 -13.71 -4.48
CA HIS A 50 -1.76 -12.43 -4.42
C HIS A 50 -2.35 -11.43 -3.39
N ALA A 51 -2.83 -11.94 -2.25
CA ALA A 51 -3.59 -11.14 -1.29
C ALA A 51 -2.78 -10.08 -0.53
N TRP A 52 -1.47 -10.28 -0.39
CA TRP A 52 -0.60 -9.39 0.37
C TRP A 52 -0.06 -8.26 -0.50
N GLN A 53 -0.24 -7.03 -0.04
CA GLN A 53 0.19 -5.82 -0.73
C GLN A 53 0.50 -4.71 0.29
N PHE A 54 1.12 -3.62 -0.16
CA PHE A 54 1.11 -2.37 0.59
C PHE A 54 -0.31 -1.79 0.64
N PRO A 55 -0.65 -0.98 1.65
CA PRO A 55 -1.89 -0.20 1.64
C PRO A 55 -1.97 0.61 0.34
N GLN A 56 -3.05 0.44 -0.41
CA GLN A 56 -3.21 1.06 -1.71
C GLN A 56 -4.66 1.03 -2.19
N GLY A 57 -5.00 2.00 -3.02
CA GLY A 57 -6.27 2.02 -3.71
C GLY A 57 -6.32 3.06 -4.81
N GLY A 58 -7.53 3.27 -5.33
CA GLY A 58 -7.71 4.11 -6.51
C GLY A 58 -7.48 5.58 -6.16
N GLN A 59 -6.83 6.29 -7.08
CA GLN A 59 -6.75 7.75 -7.01
C GLN A 59 -8.05 8.35 -7.57
N ASP A 60 -8.71 9.20 -6.77
CA ASP A 60 -9.90 9.92 -7.19
C ASP A 60 -9.54 11.20 -7.95
N GLU A 61 -10.54 11.77 -8.64
CA GLU A 61 -10.34 13.00 -9.41
C GLU A 61 -9.96 14.17 -8.51
N GLY A 62 -8.85 14.85 -8.83
CA GLY A 62 -8.33 15.98 -8.07
C GLY A 62 -7.36 15.60 -6.94
N GLU A 63 -7.20 14.31 -6.61
CA GLU A 63 -6.19 13.87 -5.64
C GLU A 63 -4.80 13.86 -6.26
N THR A 64 -3.78 14.25 -5.50
CA THR A 64 -2.39 13.87 -5.76
C THR A 64 -2.16 12.41 -5.34
N PRO A 65 -1.13 11.74 -5.88
CA PRO A 65 -0.80 10.37 -5.47
C PRO A 65 -0.57 10.23 -3.96
N ALA A 66 0.09 11.21 -3.34
CA ALA A 66 0.36 11.22 -1.91
C ALA A 66 -0.93 11.36 -1.06
N GLU A 67 -1.88 12.18 -1.52
CA GLU A 67 -3.20 12.32 -0.86
C GLU A 67 -4.00 11.02 -0.94
N ALA A 68 -4.09 10.43 -2.13
CA ALA A 68 -4.77 9.15 -2.34
C ALA A 68 -4.14 8.04 -1.48
N ALA A 69 -2.81 7.92 -1.49
CA ALA A 69 -2.10 6.91 -0.70
C ALA A 69 -2.31 7.08 0.83
N LEU A 70 -2.37 8.33 1.33
CA LEU A 70 -2.67 8.60 2.74
C LEU A 70 -4.12 8.28 3.10
N ARG A 71 -5.08 8.62 2.24
CA ARG A 71 -6.50 8.29 2.44
C ARG A 71 -6.68 6.78 2.52
N GLU A 72 -6.14 6.04 1.56
CA GLU A 72 -6.23 4.57 1.50
C GLU A 72 -5.54 3.91 2.72
N LEU A 73 -4.40 4.43 3.18
CA LEU A 73 -3.77 3.96 4.42
C LEU A 73 -4.74 4.06 5.62
N ARG A 74 -5.43 5.20 5.77
CA ARG A 74 -6.37 5.44 6.87
C ARG A 74 -7.61 4.56 6.76
N GLU A 75 -8.18 4.41 5.57
CA GLU A 75 -9.33 3.54 5.32
C GLU A 75 -9.02 2.07 5.65
N GLU A 76 -7.83 1.60 5.30
CA GLU A 76 -7.45 0.20 5.49
C GLU A 76 -6.90 -0.13 6.88
N CYS A 77 -6.21 0.83 7.51
CA CYS A 77 -5.40 0.57 8.70
C CYS A 77 -5.80 1.43 9.92
N GLY A 78 -6.75 2.36 9.75
CA GLY A 78 -7.27 3.23 10.80
C GLY A 78 -6.59 4.61 10.87
N GLU A 79 -7.35 5.59 11.38
CA GLU A 79 -6.93 6.99 11.53
C GLU A 79 -5.86 7.22 12.60
N GLU A 80 -5.71 6.29 13.54
CA GLU A 80 -4.78 6.39 14.68
C GLU A 80 -3.30 6.24 14.27
N LEU A 81 -3.03 5.86 13.02
CA LEU A 81 -1.67 5.71 12.53
C LEU A 81 -1.01 7.06 12.27
N SER A 82 -0.12 7.45 13.17
CA SER A 82 0.77 8.59 12.96
C SER A 82 1.91 8.22 12.01
N VAL A 83 1.93 8.84 10.83
CA VAL A 83 2.97 8.64 9.82
C VAL A 83 3.63 9.95 9.42
N ARG A 84 4.91 9.88 9.03
CA ARG A 84 5.63 11.01 8.45
C ARG A 84 5.93 10.71 6.99
N LEU A 85 5.25 11.40 6.07
CA LEU A 85 5.58 11.36 4.65
C LEU A 85 6.97 11.95 4.41
N ILE A 86 7.82 11.18 3.72
CA ILE A 86 9.18 11.56 3.35
C ILE A 86 9.22 12.07 1.92
N ASP A 87 8.50 11.39 1.00
CA ASP A 87 8.29 11.82 -0.37
C ASP A 87 6.83 12.20 -0.58
N ARG A 88 6.58 13.24 -1.37
CA ARG A 88 5.24 13.78 -1.65
C ARG A 88 5.03 14.13 -3.11
N HIS A 89 6.09 14.11 -3.92
CA HIS A 89 6.05 14.64 -5.27
C HIS A 89 6.28 13.54 -6.30
N ASP A 90 7.30 12.70 -6.08
CA ASP A 90 7.65 11.65 -7.02
C ASP A 90 7.45 10.27 -6.37
N PRO A 91 6.78 9.33 -7.05
CA PRO A 91 6.69 7.97 -6.55
C PRO A 91 8.08 7.33 -6.57
N VAL A 92 8.40 6.56 -5.53
CA VAL A 92 9.66 5.81 -5.43
C VAL A 92 9.73 4.65 -6.43
N GLY A 93 8.58 4.25 -6.98
CA GLY A 93 8.50 3.26 -8.03
C GLY A 93 7.10 3.20 -8.65
N THR A 94 7.01 2.58 -9.82
CA THR A 94 5.72 2.32 -10.46
C THR A 94 5.64 0.88 -10.93
N TYR A 95 4.44 0.30 -10.86
CA TYR A 95 4.17 -1.04 -11.35
C TYR A 95 2.89 -1.05 -12.16
N LYS A 96 2.93 -1.68 -13.34
CA LYS A 96 1.81 -1.66 -14.28
C LYS A 96 1.46 -3.08 -14.69
N TYR A 97 0.19 -3.43 -14.55
CA TYR A 97 -0.31 -4.75 -14.89
C TYR A 97 -1.69 -4.68 -15.53
N LYS A 98 -2.00 -5.70 -16.34
CA LYS A 98 -3.33 -5.88 -16.93
C LYS A 98 -4.18 -6.73 -15.99
N PHE A 99 -5.47 -6.47 -15.97
CA PHE A 99 -6.41 -7.36 -15.30
C PHE A 99 -6.56 -8.67 -16.09
N PRO A 100 -6.89 -9.79 -15.42
CA PRO A 100 -7.32 -11.01 -16.10
C PRO A 100 -8.50 -10.71 -17.05
N LYS A 101 -8.58 -11.39 -18.20
CA LYS A 101 -9.61 -11.11 -19.21
C LYS A 101 -11.02 -11.29 -18.64
N GLU A 102 -11.19 -12.36 -17.87
CA GLU A 102 -12.44 -12.73 -17.21
C GLU A 102 -12.91 -11.64 -16.24
N PHE A 103 -11.97 -10.92 -15.62
CA PHE A 103 -12.25 -9.82 -14.71
C PHE A 103 -12.69 -8.55 -15.45
N ILE A 104 -12.15 -8.29 -16.65
CA ILE A 104 -12.52 -7.13 -17.49
C ILE A 104 -13.93 -7.31 -18.03
N GLU A 105 -14.23 -8.49 -18.57
CA GLU A 105 -15.51 -8.81 -19.22
C GLU A 105 -16.68 -8.86 -18.24
N SER A 106 -16.44 -9.33 -17.01
CA SER A 106 -17.49 -9.48 -15.98
C SER A 106 -17.93 -8.18 -15.30
N HIS A 107 -17.16 -7.09 -15.41
CA HIS A 107 -17.38 -5.87 -14.62
C HIS A 107 -17.56 -4.60 -15.47
N GLU A 108 -17.76 -4.72 -16.79
CA GLU A 108 -17.88 -3.60 -17.76
C GLU A 108 -16.89 -2.45 -17.47
N ARG A 109 -15.65 -2.79 -17.10
CA ARG A 109 -14.69 -1.79 -16.59
C ARG A 109 -14.20 -0.91 -17.72
N LYS A 110 -14.12 0.40 -17.44
CA LYS A 110 -13.51 1.40 -18.34
C LYS A 110 -12.00 1.23 -18.51
N SER A 111 -11.33 0.50 -17.60
CA SER A 111 -9.89 0.27 -17.61
C SER A 111 -9.53 -1.21 -17.76
N ILE A 112 -8.43 -1.48 -18.47
CA ILE A 112 -7.95 -2.84 -18.74
C ILE A 112 -6.89 -3.34 -17.75
N GLY A 113 -6.53 -2.49 -16.79
CA GLY A 113 -5.43 -2.72 -15.86
C GLY A 113 -5.27 -1.57 -14.88
N ALA A 114 -4.26 -1.69 -14.03
CA ALA A 114 -3.87 -0.67 -13.06
C ALA A 114 -2.41 -0.26 -13.25
N GLN A 115 -2.13 0.97 -12.84
CA GLN A 115 -0.79 1.50 -12.69
C GLN A 115 -0.66 1.96 -11.25
N ASP A 116 0.09 1.20 -10.47
CA ASP A 116 0.35 1.43 -9.05
C ASP A 116 1.57 2.37 -8.95
N GLN A 117 1.42 3.43 -8.15
CA GLN A 117 2.46 4.39 -7.82
C GLN A 117 2.78 4.25 -6.33
N TYR A 118 4.04 3.96 -5.99
CA TYR A 118 4.51 3.69 -4.62
C TYR A 118 5.27 4.86 -4.02
#